data_AF-A0A7Y9T1N8-F1
#
_entry.id   AF-A0A7Y9T1N8-F1
#
_cell.length_a   1.000
_cell.length_b   1.000
_cell.length_c   1.000
_cell.angle_alpha   90.00
_cell.angle_beta   90.00
_cell.angle_gamma   90.00
#
_symmetry.space_group_name_H-M   'P 1'
#
loop_
_entity.id
_entity.type
_entity.pdbx_description
1 polymer ?
#
loop_
_entity_poly.entity_id
_entity_poly.type
_entity_poly.pdbx_seq_one_letter_code
_entity_poly.pdbx_strand_id
1 'polypeptide(L)'
;MGKPYIKGGTPIGSDSLCRTCSYAHIMTGYRESEMITMCNEVHPNIVVPFLIYECSSYYDKNRPNWEQMEKLAIDVTPGPFKPVGFKVGIGFREAAVAHICDDEDDE
;
A
#
# COMPACT_ATOMS: atom_id res chain seq x y z
N MET A 1 2.96 -16.57 21.60
CA MET A 1 3.45 -15.34 22.26
C MET A 1 4.76 -14.92 21.63
N GLY A 2 4.74 -14.02 20.64
CA GLY A 2 5.97 -13.46 20.08
C GLY A 2 6.59 -12.50 21.11
N LYS A 3 7.84 -12.75 21.53
CA LYS A 3 8.57 -11.84 22.42
C LYS A 3 8.80 -10.52 21.68
N PRO A 4 8.54 -9.34 22.29
CA PRO A 4 8.92 -8.07 21.69
C PRO A 4 10.43 -8.06 21.45
N TYR A 5 10.85 -7.64 20.25
CA TYR A 5 12.25 -7.60 19.88
C TYR A 5 12.91 -6.39 20.55
N ILE A 6 13.68 -6.64 21.61
CA ILE A 6 14.37 -5.60 22.38
C ILE A 6 15.79 -5.46 21.82
N LYS A 7 16.11 -4.32 21.22
CA LYS A 7 17.47 -3.99 20.76
C LYS A 7 17.99 -2.84 21.61
N GLY A 8 19.07 -3.08 22.36
CA GLY A 8 19.69 -2.04 23.20
C GLY A 8 18.82 -1.55 24.38
N GLY A 9 17.85 -2.36 24.83
CA GLY A 9 16.95 -2.00 25.94
C GLY A 9 15.65 -1.31 25.53
N THR A 10 15.52 -0.90 24.26
CA THR A 10 14.28 -0.36 23.71
C THR A 10 13.53 -1.47 22.97
N PRO A 11 12.24 -1.72 23.28
CA PRO A 11 11.42 -2.60 22.46
C PRO A 11 11.23 -1.95 21.08
N ILE A 12 11.81 -2.56 20.05
CA ILE A 12 11.63 -2.12 18.66
C ILE A 12 10.36 -2.80 18.14
N GLY A 13 9.43 -2.01 17.60
CA GLY A 13 8.15 -2.49 17.09
C GLY A 13 7.07 -2.66 18.16
N SER A 14 7.16 -1.95 19.29
CA SER A 14 6.10 -1.93 20.30
C SER A 14 4.88 -1.08 19.91
N ASP A 15 4.82 -0.57 18.68
CA ASP A 15 3.70 0.26 18.26
C ASP A 15 2.45 -0.60 18.08
N SER A 16 1.30 -0.10 18.53
CA SER A 16 0.06 -0.86 18.39
C SER A 16 -0.34 -0.98 16.93
N LEU A 17 -0.78 -2.18 16.50
CA LEU A 17 -1.39 -2.37 15.17
C LEU A 17 -2.57 -1.43 14.94
N CYS A 18 -3.25 -1.00 16.00
CA CYS A 18 -4.34 -0.05 15.91
C CYS A 18 -3.94 1.30 15.28
N ARG A 19 -2.67 1.73 15.36
CA ARG A 19 -2.22 2.99 14.73
C ARG A 19 -2.41 3.00 13.22
N THR A 20 -2.20 1.86 12.57
CA THR A 20 -2.33 1.69 11.12
C THR A 20 -3.67 1.06 10.71
N CYS A 21 -4.52 0.64 11.66
CA CYS A 21 -5.77 -0.04 11.36
C CYS A 21 -6.92 0.92 10.97
N SER A 22 -7.67 0.62 9.89
CA SER A 22 -8.80 1.41 9.37
C SER A 22 -9.94 1.55 10.36
N TYR A 23 -10.19 0.52 11.15
CA TYR A 23 -11.28 0.47 12.13
C TYR A 23 -10.93 1.10 13.48
N ALA A 24 -9.67 1.50 13.68
CA ALA A 24 -9.25 2.10 14.92
C ALA A 24 -9.58 3.60 14.96
N HIS A 25 -10.30 3.99 16.01
CA HIS A 25 -10.56 5.37 16.39
C HIS A 25 -9.66 5.75 17.56
N ILE A 26 -8.66 6.60 17.31
CA ILE A 26 -7.65 6.98 18.30
C ILE A 26 -7.88 8.44 18.68
N MET A 27 -8.13 8.70 19.95
CA MET A 27 -8.25 10.04 20.53
C MET A 27 -7.00 10.32 21.36
N THR A 28 -6.25 11.35 21.01
CA THR A 28 -5.06 11.80 21.74
C THR A 28 -5.35 13.12 22.44
N GLY A 29 -5.05 13.18 23.74
CA GLY A 29 -5.13 14.39 24.55
C GLY A 29 -3.92 15.30 24.37
N TYR A 30 -3.77 16.25 25.30
CA TYR A 30 -2.65 17.20 25.26
C TYR A 30 -1.35 16.60 25.80
N ARG A 31 -1.46 15.61 26.69
CA ARG A 31 -0.32 14.86 27.21
C ARG A 31 -0.09 13.61 26.36
N GLU A 32 1.17 13.22 26.22
CA GLU A 32 1.53 11.99 25.51
C GLU A 32 0.94 10.73 26.14
N SER A 33 0.70 10.74 27.46
CA SER A 33 0.04 9.65 28.18
C SER A 33 -1.48 9.58 27.96
N GLU A 34 -2.08 10.63 27.41
CA GLU A 34 -3.52 10.70 27.17
C GLU A 34 -3.79 10.16 25.76
N MET A 35 -3.97 8.85 25.65
CA MET A 35 -4.47 8.24 24.41
C MET A 35 -5.55 7.21 24.72
N ILE A 36 -6.64 7.27 23.97
CA ILE A 36 -7.72 6.29 24.01
C ILE A 36 -7.85 5.69 22.63
N THR A 37 -7.72 4.37 22.53
CA THR A 37 -7.91 3.63 21.28
C THR A 37 -9.21 2.86 21.37
N MET A 38 -10.10 3.05 20.41
CA MET A 38 -11.38 2.33 20.29
C MET A 38 -11.41 1.54 18.99
N CYS A 39 -11.90 0.30 19.06
CA CYS A 39 -12.14 -0.53 17.88
C CYS A 39 -13.60 -0.39 17.44
N ASN A 40 -13.82 0.04 16.20
CA ASN A 40 -15.16 0.20 15.62
C ASN A 40 -15.63 -1.04 14.83
N GLU A 41 -14.78 -2.04 14.64
CA GLU A 41 -15.14 -3.27 13.90
C GLU A 41 -16.02 -4.23 14.72
N VAL A 42 -15.99 -4.10 16.04
CA VAL A 42 -16.74 -4.95 16.97
C VAL A 42 -17.95 -4.18 17.48
N HIS A 43 -19.12 -4.83 17.52
CA HIS A 43 -20.34 -4.25 18.09
C HIS A 43 -20.69 -4.92 19.43
N PRO A 44 -20.84 -4.17 20.54
CA PRO A 44 -20.64 -2.72 20.68
C PRO A 44 -19.15 -2.33 20.61
N ASN A 45 -18.86 -1.09 20.20
CA ASN A 45 -17.48 -0.60 20.08
C ASN A 45 -16.76 -0.69 21.43
N ILE A 46 -15.56 -1.27 21.41
CA ILE A 46 -14.77 -1.51 22.62
C ILE A 46 -13.57 -0.57 22.70
N VAL A 47 -13.26 -0.13 23.92
CA VAL A 47 -11.97 0.52 24.21
C VAL A 47 -10.92 -0.56 24.33
N VAL A 48 -9.81 -0.38 23.62
CA VAL A 48 -8.65 -1.27 23.66
C VAL A 48 -7.64 -0.69 24.66
N PRO A 49 -7.45 -1.32 25.84
CA PRO A 49 -6.66 -0.72 26.92
C PRO A 49 -5.15 -1.02 26.82
N PHE A 50 -4.71 -1.81 25.84
CA PHE A 50 -3.31 -2.21 25.66
C PHE A 50 -2.87 -2.17 24.19
N LEU A 51 -1.57 -2.23 23.96
CA LEU A 51 -1.00 -2.24 22.62
C LEU A 51 -1.22 -3.61 21.98
N ILE A 52 -1.98 -3.65 20.88
CA ILE A 52 -2.27 -4.88 20.16
C ILE A 52 -1.10 -5.23 19.23
N TYR A 53 -0.56 -6.43 19.42
CA TYR A 53 0.45 -7.02 18.54
C TYR A 53 -0.16 -7.80 17.37
N GLU A 54 -1.33 -8.42 17.55
CA GLU A 54 -2.01 -9.24 16.54
C GLU A 54 -3.53 -9.04 16.63
N CYS A 55 -4.19 -8.83 15.49
CA CYS A 55 -5.65 -8.65 15.41
C CYS A 55 -6.19 -9.38 14.17
N SER A 56 -7.21 -10.22 14.36
CA SER A 56 -7.83 -11.00 13.28
C SER A 56 -8.52 -10.14 12.23
N SER A 57 -9.07 -9.00 12.62
CA SER A 57 -9.79 -8.06 11.75
C SER A 57 -8.94 -6.82 11.44
N TYR A 58 -7.62 -6.94 11.48
CA TYR A 58 -6.73 -5.85 11.11
C TYR A 58 -6.87 -5.53 9.62
N TYR A 59 -7.13 -4.26 9.32
CA TYR A 59 -7.15 -3.75 7.95
C TYR A 59 -6.29 -2.49 7.88
N ASP A 60 -5.25 -2.50 7.03
CA ASP A 60 -4.29 -1.39 6.95
C ASP A 60 -4.89 -0.17 6.23
N LYS A 61 -4.85 1.00 6.89
CA LYS A 61 -5.25 2.31 6.34
C LYS A 61 -4.40 2.74 5.16
N ASN A 62 -3.14 2.30 5.13
CA ASN A 62 -2.20 2.67 4.08
C ASN A 62 -2.40 1.86 2.80
N ARG A 63 -3.26 0.84 2.83
CA ARG A 63 -3.59 0.04 1.66
C ARG A 63 -4.77 0.66 0.92
N PRO A 64 -4.55 1.31 -0.24
CA PRO A 64 -5.64 1.92 -1.00
C PRO A 64 -6.60 0.86 -1.53
N ASN A 65 -7.87 1.24 -1.64
CA ASN A 65 -8.87 0.48 -2.40
C ASN A 65 -8.57 0.55 -3.91
N TRP A 66 -9.10 -0.39 -4.69
CA TRP A 66 -9.03 -0.38 -6.16
C TRP A 66 -9.43 0.97 -6.75
N GLU A 67 -10.59 1.50 -6.34
CA GLU A 67 -11.10 2.81 -6.81
C GLU A 67 -10.15 3.97 -6.46
N GLN A 68 -9.49 3.90 -5.30
CA GLN A 68 -8.51 4.90 -4.89
C GLN A 68 -7.23 4.79 -5.73
N MET A 69 -6.81 3.57 -6.10
CA MET A 69 -5.68 3.36 -6.99
C MET A 69 -5.99 3.83 -8.41
N GLU A 70 -7.18 3.54 -8.94
CA GLU A 70 -7.62 4.00 -10.26
C GLU A 70 -7.60 5.53 -10.34
N LYS A 71 -8.07 6.22 -9.31
CA LYS A 71 -8.00 7.69 -9.24
C LYS A 71 -6.57 8.25 -9.18
N LEU A 72 -5.62 7.49 -8.61
CA LEU A 72 -4.22 7.87 -8.52
C LEU A 72 -3.40 7.44 -9.75
N ALA A 73 -3.95 6.58 -10.61
CA ALA A 73 -3.24 6.05 -11.76
C ALA A 73 -2.97 7.17 -12.78
N ILE A 74 -1.78 7.12 -13.37
CA ILE A 74 -1.43 7.99 -14.49
C ILE A 74 -1.77 7.21 -15.76
N ASP A 75 -2.74 7.72 -16.52
CA ASP A 75 -3.06 7.19 -17.83
C ASP A 75 -1.96 7.54 -18.83
N VAL A 76 -1.05 6.60 -19.05
CA VAL A 76 -0.02 6.73 -20.09
C VAL A 76 -0.67 6.40 -21.43
N THR A 77 -1.19 7.43 -22.09
CA THR A 77 -1.59 7.30 -23.49
C THR A 77 -0.32 7.21 -24.35
N PRO A 78 -0.17 6.16 -25.19
CA PRO A 78 0.89 6.14 -26.19
C PRO A 78 0.56 7.19 -27.24
N GLY A 79 1.03 8.43 -27.04
CA GLY A 79 1.06 9.44 -28.09
C GLY A 79 1.87 8.94 -29.30
N PRO A 80 1.79 9.60 -30.47
CA PRO A 80 2.54 9.20 -31.66
C PRO A 80 4.01 9.05 -31.27
N PHE A 81 4.52 7.82 -31.38
CA PHE A 81 5.86 7.47 -30.97
C PHE A 81 6.84 8.43 -31.63
N LYS A 82 7.52 9.26 -30.84
CA LYS A 82 8.66 10.03 -31.36
C LYS A 82 9.65 9.02 -31.93
N PRO A 83 10.24 9.25 -33.11
CA PRO A 83 11.18 8.33 -33.69
C PRO A 83 12.28 8.02 -32.66
N VAL A 84 12.46 6.73 -32.36
CA VAL A 84 13.36 6.24 -31.32
C VAL A 84 14.76 6.87 -31.48
N GLY A 85 15.16 7.67 -30.50
CA GLY A 85 16.34 8.54 -30.54
C GLY A 85 17.68 7.83 -30.40
N PHE A 86 17.71 6.50 -30.44
CA PHE A 86 18.95 5.72 -30.42
C PHE A 86 19.09 4.94 -31.72
N LYS A 87 19.94 5.45 -32.61
CA LYS A 87 20.46 4.71 -33.75
C LYS A 87 21.64 3.89 -33.25
N VAL A 88 21.47 2.58 -33.10
CA VAL A 88 22.60 1.68 -32.90
C VAL A 88 23.42 1.74 -34.18
N GLY A 89 24.65 2.26 -34.07
CA GLY A 89 25.60 2.23 -35.18
C GLY A 89 25.76 0.81 -35.69
N ILE A 90 25.91 0.67 -37.02
CA ILE A 90 26.06 -0.60 -37.74
C ILE A 90 27.02 -1.53 -36.99
N GLY A 91 26.44 -2.54 -36.34
CA GLY A 91 27.18 -3.50 -35.54
C GLY A 91 26.24 -4.24 -34.60
N PHE A 92 25.98 -5.50 -34.94
CA PHE A 92 25.16 -6.51 -34.25
C PHE A 92 23.67 -6.50 -34.60
N ARG A 93 23.21 -7.72 -34.93
CA ARG A 93 22.13 -8.06 -35.86
C ARG A 93 20.72 -7.98 -35.26
N GLU A 94 19.75 -7.90 -36.17
CA GLU A 94 18.29 -7.95 -36.01
C GLU A 94 17.68 -6.94 -35.02
N ALA A 95 17.28 -5.79 -35.56
CA ALA A 95 16.25 -4.96 -34.93
C ALA A 95 14.99 -5.81 -34.73
N ALA A 96 14.52 -5.90 -33.48
CA ALA A 96 13.28 -6.58 -33.14
C ALA A 96 12.13 -5.95 -33.95
N VAL A 97 11.59 -6.70 -34.90
CA VAL A 97 10.39 -6.34 -35.63
C VAL A 97 9.23 -6.42 -34.64
N ALA A 98 8.53 -5.31 -34.44
CA ALA A 98 7.29 -5.30 -33.69
C ALA A 98 6.27 -6.14 -34.47
N HIS A 99 5.83 -7.26 -33.89
CA HIS A 99 4.73 -8.04 -34.41
C HIS A 99 3.44 -7.28 -34.08
N ILE A 100 2.85 -6.64 -35.08
CA ILE A 100 1.49 -6.09 -35.00
C ILE A 100 0.59 -7.27 -35.35
N CYS A 101 -0.20 -7.74 -34.39
CA CYS A 101 -1.37 -8.56 -34.68
C CYS A 101 -2.45 -7.59 -35.16
N ASP A 102 -2.74 -7.61 -36.47
CA ASP A 102 -3.99 -7.09 -36.98
C ASP A 102 -5.08 -8.07 -36.55
N ASP A 103 -5.92 -7.69 -35.59
CA ASP A 103 -7.20 -8.37 -35.34
C ASP A 103 -8.14 -8.02 -36.51
N GLU A 104 -7.98 -8.72 -37.63
CA GLU A 104 -9.04 -8.90 -38.62
C GLU A 104 -10.00 -9.97 -38.08
N ASP A 105 -10.94 -9.57 -37.22
CA ASP A 105 -12.16 -10.37 -37.02
C ASP A 105 -13.16 -10.01 -38.11
N ASP A 106 -13.26 -10.94 -39.07
CA ASP A 106 -14.23 -11.03 -40.16
C ASP A 106 -15.69 -11.10 -39.67
N GLU A 107 -16.56 -10.45 -40.45
CA GLU A 107 -18.02 -10.67 -40.71
C GLU A 107 -19.09 -10.42 -39.63
#